data_AF-A0A0V0RCR7-F1
#
_entry.id   AF-A0A0V0RCR7-F1
#
_cell.length_a   1.000
_cell.length_b   1.000
_cell.length_c   1.000
_cell.angle_alpha   90.00
_cell.angle_beta   90.00
_cell.angle_gamma   90.00
#
_symmetry.space_group_name_H-M   'P 1'
#
loop_
_entity.id
_entity.type
_entity.pdbx_description
1 polymer ?
#
loop_
_entity_poly.entity_id
_entity_poly.type
_entity_poly.pdbx_seq_one_letter_code
_entity_poly.pdbx_strand_id
1 'polypeptide(L)'
;MFLPHGDGVVKLLIQHVHEVQLHAGVKQTLAATRRRFWITKGRSAVKDVVWKCMVCLRATARPFGQRMAGLPPERTEPIGPFVYVGVDFAGPILARSDGKPLTLLKTYVCVFTCMVVRAIHLELVPEMTVDSFLRALR
;
A
#
# COMPACT_ATOMS: atom_id res chain seq x y z
N MET A 1 35.86 -21.71 -19.27
CA MET A 1 34.89 -22.32 -20.20
C MET A 1 34.11 -21.22 -20.93
N PHE A 2 34.02 -21.29 -22.26
CA PHE A 2 33.29 -20.31 -23.08
C PHE A 2 31.84 -20.76 -23.29
N LEU A 3 30.86 -19.86 -23.13
CA LEU A 3 29.44 -20.20 -23.21
C LEU A 3 28.65 -19.21 -24.10
N PRO A 4 27.76 -19.69 -24.99
CA PRO A 4 26.89 -18.85 -25.78
C PRO A 4 25.77 -18.24 -24.91
N HIS A 5 25.47 -16.95 -25.09
CA HIS A 5 24.26 -16.35 -24.52
C HIS A 5 23.02 -16.93 -25.20
N GLY A 6 22.02 -17.28 -24.41
CA GLY A 6 20.73 -17.75 -24.89
C GLY A 6 20.38 -19.16 -24.44
N ASP A 7 21.39 -19.98 -24.12
CA ASP A 7 21.19 -21.31 -23.56
C ASP A 7 20.51 -21.24 -22.17
N GLY A 8 19.55 -22.13 -21.92
CA GLY A 8 18.90 -22.28 -20.62
C GLY A 8 19.88 -22.60 -19.51
N VAL A 9 20.93 -23.39 -19.79
CA VAL A 9 21.98 -23.71 -18.81
C VAL A 9 22.71 -22.46 -18.34
N VAL A 10 22.97 -21.52 -19.25
CA VAL A 10 23.62 -20.24 -18.91
C VAL A 10 22.74 -19.40 -17.98
N LYS A 11 21.43 -19.39 -18.19
CA LYS A 11 20.49 -18.68 -17.29
C LYS A 11 20.52 -19.28 -15.89
N LEU A 12 20.47 -20.62 -15.78
CA LEU A 12 20.53 -21.32 -14.48
C LEU A 12 21.86 -21.07 -13.76
N LEU A 13 22.99 -21.09 -14.49
CA LEU A 13 24.30 -20.77 -13.93
C LEU A 13 24.37 -19.34 -13.38
N ILE A 14 23.87 -18.37 -14.14
CA ILE A 14 23.81 -16.97 -13.69
C ILE A 14 22.90 -16.84 -12.48
N GLN A 15 21.74 -17.49 -12.49
CA GLN A 15 20.78 -17.47 -11.37
C GLN A 15 21.43 -18.03 -10.10
N HIS A 16 22.09 -19.18 -10.20
CA HIS A 16 22.82 -19.78 -9.08
C HIS A 16 23.90 -18.84 -8.52
N VAL A 17 24.71 -18.23 -9.40
CA VAL A 17 25.74 -17.26 -8.97
C VAL A 17 25.10 -16.04 -8.30
N HIS A 18 23.98 -15.53 -8.83
CA HIS A 18 23.26 -14.41 -8.26
C HIS A 18 22.71 -14.73 -6.86
N GLU A 19 22.14 -15.92 -6.65
CA GLU A 19 21.61 -16.38 -5.37
C GLU A 19 22.72 -16.62 -4.33
N VAL A 20 23.80 -17.31 -4.71
CA VAL A 20 24.96 -17.55 -3.81
C VAL A 20 25.67 -16.24 -3.44
N GLN A 21 25.60 -15.22 -4.29
CA GLN A 21 26.09 -13.87 -4.00
C GLN A 21 25.05 -12.98 -3.30
N LEU A 22 24.05 -13.58 -2.63
CA LEU A 22 23.04 -12.87 -1.83
C LEU A 22 22.30 -11.79 -2.64
N HIS A 23 21.87 -12.14 -3.85
CA HIS A 23 21.14 -11.24 -4.74
C HIS A 23 21.93 -9.99 -5.17
N ALA A 24 23.25 -10.12 -5.29
CA ALA A 24 24.13 -9.07 -5.78
C ALA A 24 23.66 -8.47 -7.13
N GLY A 25 23.95 -7.19 -7.32
CA GLY A 25 23.58 -6.47 -8.54
C GLY A 25 24.35 -6.93 -9.77
N VAL A 26 23.88 -6.51 -10.96
CA VAL A 26 24.39 -6.95 -12.28
C VAL A 26 25.92 -6.93 -12.42
N LYS A 27 26.59 -5.87 -11.93
CA LYS A 27 28.05 -5.75 -12.03
C LYS A 27 28.79 -6.81 -11.20
N GLN A 28 28.34 -7.04 -9.97
CA GLN A 28 28.95 -8.00 -9.05
C GLN A 28 28.67 -9.43 -9.50
N THR A 29 27.44 -9.75 -9.88
CA THR A 29 27.09 -11.06 -10.45
C THR A 29 27.93 -11.35 -11.70
N LEU A 30 28.07 -10.37 -12.62
CA LEU A 30 28.91 -10.54 -13.80
C LEU A 30 30.38 -10.81 -13.46
N ALA A 31 30.94 -10.09 -12.48
CA ALA A 31 32.31 -10.30 -12.03
C ALA A 31 32.49 -11.70 -11.41
N ALA A 32 31.54 -12.16 -10.61
CA ALA A 32 31.54 -13.50 -10.02
C ALA A 32 31.43 -14.60 -11.08
N THR A 33 30.52 -14.46 -12.06
CA THR A 33 30.37 -15.43 -13.15
C THR A 33 31.63 -15.54 -13.99
N ARG A 34 32.32 -14.41 -14.25
CA ARG A 34 33.58 -14.36 -15.03
C ARG A 34 34.76 -15.07 -14.39
N ARG A 35 34.69 -15.39 -13.09
CA ARG A 35 35.73 -16.20 -12.43
C ARG A 35 35.84 -17.62 -12.99
N ARG A 36 34.77 -18.15 -13.60
CA ARG A 36 34.72 -19.52 -14.12
C ARG A 36 34.24 -19.61 -15.57
N PHE A 37 33.38 -18.68 -16.01
CA PHE A 37 32.71 -18.76 -17.31
C PHE A 37 32.86 -17.46 -18.11
N TRP A 38 33.20 -17.61 -19.39
CA TRP A 38 33.19 -16.51 -20.34
C TRP A 38 31.95 -16.59 -21.21
N ILE A 39 30.91 -15.84 -20.81
CA ILE A 39 29.61 -15.83 -21.48
C ILE A 39 29.57 -14.71 -22.52
N THR A 40 29.27 -15.04 -23.77
CA THR A 40 29.04 -14.02 -24.83
C THR A 40 27.90 -13.08 -24.43
N LYS A 41 27.96 -11.78 -24.73
CA LYS A 41 26.98 -10.77 -24.22
C LYS A 41 26.68 -10.90 -22.72
N GLY A 42 27.66 -11.32 -21.90
CA GLY A 42 27.44 -11.73 -20.51
C GLY A 42 26.76 -10.69 -19.63
N ARG A 43 27.03 -9.38 -19.83
CA ARG A 43 26.33 -8.32 -19.10
C ARG A 43 24.82 -8.33 -19.36
N SER A 44 24.41 -8.53 -20.61
CA SER A 44 23.00 -8.58 -21.00
C SER A 44 22.34 -9.84 -20.45
N ALA A 45 23.01 -10.99 -20.51
CA ALA A 45 22.52 -12.24 -19.92
C ALA A 45 22.32 -12.13 -18.40
N VAL A 46 23.31 -11.55 -17.70
CA VAL A 46 23.23 -11.31 -16.25
C VAL A 46 22.12 -10.31 -15.93
N LYS A 47 22.00 -9.22 -16.68
CA LYS A 47 20.94 -8.24 -16.50
C LYS A 47 19.56 -8.88 -16.63
N ASP A 48 19.34 -9.71 -17.64
CA ASP A 48 18.06 -10.39 -17.88
C ASP A 48 17.64 -11.27 -16.69
N VAL A 49 18.59 -12.03 -16.13
CA VAL A 49 18.33 -12.89 -14.97
C VAL A 49 18.05 -12.07 -13.71
N VAL A 50 18.89 -11.09 -13.40
CA VAL A 50 18.73 -10.23 -12.21
C VAL A 50 17.40 -9.44 -12.28
N TRP A 51 17.03 -8.93 -13.45
CA TRP A 51 15.77 -8.19 -13.66
C TRP A 51 14.51 -9.07 -13.61
N LYS A 52 14.66 -10.40 -13.65
CA LYS A 52 13.53 -11.35 -13.51
C LYS A 52 13.52 -12.03 -12.14
N CYS A 53 14.51 -11.77 -11.29
CA CYS A 53 14.56 -12.32 -9.95
C CYS A 53 13.46 -11.71 -9.08
N MET A 54 12.51 -12.54 -8.63
CA MET A 54 11.37 -12.09 -7.80
C MET A 54 11.78 -11.49 -6.46
N VAL A 55 12.88 -11.98 -5.86
CA VAL A 55 13.42 -11.44 -4.60
C VAL A 55 13.91 -10.02 -4.81
N CYS A 56 14.74 -9.79 -5.85
CA CYS A 56 15.20 -8.45 -6.21
C CYS A 56 14.06 -7.53 -6.61
N LEU A 57 13.08 -8.04 -7.37
CA LEU A 57 11.91 -7.27 -7.77
C LEU A 57 11.13 -6.77 -6.56
N ARG A 58 10.82 -7.66 -5.60
CA ARG A 58 10.13 -7.29 -4.37
C ARG A 58 10.93 -6.31 -3.52
N ALA A 59 12.24 -6.53 -3.40
CA ALA A 59 13.12 -5.67 -2.59
C ALA A 59 13.32 -4.27 -3.19
N THR A 60 13.22 -4.13 -4.53
CA THR A 60 13.45 -2.85 -5.24
C THR A 60 12.17 -2.24 -5.81
N ALA A 61 11.02 -2.90 -5.65
CA ALA A 61 9.73 -2.43 -6.11
C ALA A 61 9.45 -1.05 -5.52
N ARG A 62 9.17 -0.09 -6.38
CA ARG A 62 8.67 1.21 -5.95
C ARG A 62 7.17 1.09 -5.73
N PRO A 63 6.60 1.79 -4.72
CA PRO A 63 5.17 1.97 -4.63
C PRO A 63 4.61 2.46 -5.96
N PHE A 64 3.44 1.98 -6.35
CA PHE A 64 2.77 2.50 -7.52
C PHE A 64 2.56 4.01 -7.33
N GLY A 65 2.89 4.81 -8.35
CA GLY A 65 2.64 6.24 -8.29
C GLY A 65 1.13 6.48 -8.18
N GLN A 66 0.69 7.20 -7.14
CA GLN A 66 -0.73 7.54 -6.97
C GLN A 66 -1.21 8.33 -8.19
N ARG A 67 -2.14 7.74 -8.96
CA ARG A 67 -2.84 8.43 -10.05
C ARG A 67 -4.15 8.97 -9.49
N MET A 68 -4.25 10.29 -9.36
CA MET A 68 -5.48 10.92 -8.90
C MET A 68 -6.53 10.85 -10.01
N ALA A 69 -7.69 10.27 -9.72
CA ALA A 69 -8.87 10.41 -10.56
C ALA A 69 -9.48 11.81 -10.39
N GLY A 70 -10.35 12.21 -11.33
CA GLY A 70 -11.16 13.41 -11.15
C GLY A 70 -11.99 13.31 -9.87
N LEU A 71 -12.25 14.45 -9.22
CA LEU A 71 -13.12 14.48 -8.05
C LEU A 71 -14.55 14.09 -8.47
N PRO A 72 -15.28 13.38 -7.60
CA PRO A 72 -16.64 12.97 -7.90
C PRO A 72 -17.58 14.20 -7.87
N PRO A 73 -18.66 14.21 -8.67
CA PRO A 73 -19.56 15.36 -8.81
C PRO A 73 -20.11 15.85 -7.46
N GLU A 74 -20.29 14.95 -6.51
CA GLU A 74 -20.76 15.21 -5.14
C GLU A 74 -19.87 16.19 -4.36
N ARG A 75 -18.62 16.38 -4.80
CA ARG A 75 -17.66 17.35 -4.23
C ARG A 75 -17.49 18.62 -5.04
N THR A 76 -18.08 18.71 -6.23
CA THR A 76 -17.81 19.78 -7.19
C THR A 76 -19.06 20.53 -7.64
N GLU A 77 -20.23 19.90 -7.56
CA GLU A 77 -21.50 20.54 -7.90
C GLU A 77 -21.94 21.51 -6.78
N PRO A 78 -22.23 22.78 -7.10
CA PRO A 78 -22.68 23.77 -6.13
C PRO A 78 -24.16 23.56 -5.82
N ILE A 79 -24.44 22.70 -4.84
CA ILE A 79 -25.78 22.40 -4.35
C ILE A 79 -25.93 22.75 -2.87
N GLY A 80 -27.11 22.48 -2.28
CA GLY A 80 -27.37 22.76 -0.86
C GLY A 80 -26.43 22.02 0.10
N PRO A 81 -26.18 22.56 1.31
CA PRO A 81 -25.41 21.87 2.34
C PRO A 81 -26.12 20.57 2.75
N PHE A 82 -25.33 19.56 3.14
CA PHE A 82 -25.79 18.22 3.55
C PHE A 82 -26.62 17.43 2.52
N VAL A 83 -26.63 17.82 1.24
CA VAL A 83 -27.24 16.97 0.19
C VAL A 83 -26.43 15.70 -0.05
N TYR A 84 -25.10 15.82 -0.07
CA TYR A 84 -24.19 14.68 -0.06
C TYR A 84 -23.45 14.65 1.27
N VAL A 85 -23.60 13.55 2.00
CA VAL A 85 -23.01 13.35 3.34
C VAL A 85 -22.16 12.09 3.32
N GLY A 86 -20.88 12.23 3.69
CA GLY A 86 -20.04 11.13 4.08
C GLY A 86 -20.29 10.82 5.56
N VAL A 87 -20.46 9.55 5.88
CA VAL A 87 -20.63 9.07 7.26
C VAL A 87 -19.45 8.18 7.60
N ASP A 88 -18.83 8.42 8.75
CA ASP A 88 -17.77 7.58 9.29
C ASP A 88 -17.88 7.49 10.81
N PHE A 89 -17.17 6.54 11.42
CA PHE A 89 -17.03 6.43 12.86
C PHE A 89 -15.58 6.63 13.27
N ALA A 90 -15.33 7.60 14.14
CA ALA A 90 -14.08 7.72 14.87
C ALA A 90 -14.22 6.99 16.20
N GLY A 91 -13.21 6.22 16.60
CA GLY A 91 -13.27 5.56 17.89
C GLY A 91 -11.98 4.88 18.33
N PRO A 92 -12.07 4.10 19.41
CA PRO A 92 -12.95 4.36 20.54
C PRO A 92 -12.35 5.44 21.44
N ILE A 93 -13.16 6.40 21.88
CA ILE A 93 -12.76 7.39 22.87
C ILE A 93 -13.36 7.07 24.23
N LEU A 94 -12.62 7.37 25.29
CA LEU A 94 -13.12 7.24 26.65
C LEU A 94 -13.89 8.51 27.01
N ALA A 95 -15.22 8.42 27.01
CA ALA A 95 -16.10 9.48 27.46
C ALA A 95 -16.44 9.28 28.94
N ARG A 96 -16.63 10.39 29.66
CA ARG A 96 -17.08 10.33 31.05
C ARG A 96 -18.58 10.01 31.06
N SER A 97 -18.99 9.06 31.89
CA SER A 97 -20.41 8.86 32.17
C SER A 97 -20.93 10.00 33.05
N ASP A 98 -22.19 10.39 32.83
CA ASP A 98 -22.86 11.44 33.61
C ASP A 98 -23.25 10.97 35.03
N GLY A 99 -23.00 9.70 35.37
CA GLY A 99 -23.33 9.08 36.66
C GLY A 99 -22.27 9.23 37.74
N LYS A 100 -22.67 9.04 39.02
CA LYS A 100 -21.77 8.85 40.16
C LYS A 100 -21.77 7.37 40.57
N PRO A 101 -20.62 6.70 40.71
CA PRO A 101 -19.25 7.19 40.52
C PRO A 101 -18.93 7.46 39.03
N LEU A 102 -17.98 8.36 38.81
CA LEU A 102 -17.55 8.76 37.47
C LEU A 102 -16.82 7.60 36.79
N THR A 103 -17.44 7.02 35.76
CA THR A 103 -16.90 5.88 35.02
C THR A 103 -16.54 6.33 33.61
N LEU A 104 -15.44 5.82 33.08
CA LEU A 104 -15.08 6.04 31.68
C LEU A 104 -15.72 4.95 30.81
N LEU A 105 -16.55 5.37 29.85
CA LEU A 105 -17.20 4.49 28.90
C LEU A 105 -16.51 4.58 27.55
N LYS A 106 -16.32 3.41 26.95
CA LYS A 106 -15.89 3.30 25.56
C LYS A 106 -17.02 3.80 24.67
N THR A 107 -16.76 4.86 23.93
CA THR A 107 -17.73 5.51 23.03
C THR A 107 -17.09 5.79 21.68
N TYR A 108 -17.93 6.09 20.70
CA TYR A 108 -17.53 6.39 19.33
C TYR A 108 -18.12 7.74 18.95
N VAL A 109 -17.48 8.43 18.00
CA VAL A 109 -18.03 9.65 17.40
C VAL A 109 -18.49 9.29 16.00
N CYS A 110 -19.79 9.41 15.76
CA CYS A 110 -20.33 9.38 14.41
C CYS A 110 -20.03 10.72 13.74
N VAL A 111 -19.35 10.67 12.61
CA VAL A 111 -18.86 11.82 11.86
C VAL A 111 -19.69 11.97 10.59
N PHE A 112 -20.49 13.02 10.53
CA PHE A 112 -21.23 13.42 9.34
C PHE A 112 -20.50 14.56 8.65
N THR A 113 -19.94 14.30 7.47
CA THR A 113 -19.20 15.30 6.67
C THR A 113 -20.00 15.66 5.43
N CYS A 114 -20.38 16.93 5.29
CA CYS A 114 -20.97 17.43 4.06
C CYS A 114 -19.91 17.47 2.94
N MET A 115 -20.16 16.81 1.81
CA MET A 115 -19.20 16.77 0.70
C MET A 115 -19.17 18.07 -0.12
N VAL A 116 -20.21 18.90 0.00
CA VAL A 116 -20.36 20.16 -0.75
C VAL A 116 -19.60 21.30 -0.08
N VAL A 117 -19.90 21.58 1.19
CA VAL A 117 -19.31 22.71 1.94
C VAL A 117 -18.24 22.29 2.96
N ARG A 118 -17.97 20.98 3.10
CA ARG A 118 -17.01 20.42 4.08
C ARG A 118 -17.35 20.70 5.55
N ALA A 119 -18.62 21.00 5.84
CA ALA A 119 -19.11 21.09 7.21
C ALA A 119 -19.08 19.70 7.88
N ILE A 120 -18.75 19.67 9.17
CA ILE A 120 -18.68 18.44 9.97
C ILE A 120 -19.67 18.56 11.12
N HIS A 121 -20.52 17.55 11.28
CA HIS A 121 -21.39 17.36 12.43
C HIS A 121 -20.94 16.07 13.14
N LEU A 122 -20.77 16.16 14.46
CA LEU A 122 -20.21 15.10 15.29
C LEU A 122 -21.24 14.71 16.35
N GLU A 123 -21.56 13.42 16.42
CA GLU A 123 -22.47 12.87 17.40
C GLU A 123 -21.80 11.78 18.22
N LEU A 124 -21.96 11.83 19.55
CA LEU A 124 -21.38 10.83 20.43
C LEU A 124 -22.32 9.63 20.54
N VAL A 125 -21.80 8.44 20.25
CA VAL A 125 -22.57 7.21 20.17
C VAL A 125 -21.94 6.14 21.08
N PRO A 126 -22.72 5.44 21.91
CA PRO A 126 -22.17 4.44 22.83
C PRO A 126 -21.59 3.22 22.10
N GLU A 127 -22.21 2.83 20.98
CA GLU A 127 -21.87 1.61 20.25
C GLU A 127 -21.96 1.83 18.73
N MET A 128 -21.18 1.06 17.96
CA MET A 128 -21.27 1.04 16.49
C MET A 128 -22.42 0.14 16.00
N THR A 129 -23.60 0.28 16.59
CA THR A 129 -24.81 -0.46 16.20
C THR A 129 -25.71 0.38 15.32
N VAL A 130 -26.53 -0.26 14.49
CA VAL A 130 -27.49 0.43 13.61
C VAL A 130 -28.47 1.28 14.42
N ASP A 131 -28.96 0.78 15.54
CA ASP A 131 -29.86 1.52 16.41
C ASP A 131 -29.21 2.80 16.97
N SER A 132 -27.97 2.69 17.44
CA SER A 132 -27.23 3.85 17.96
C SER A 132 -26.91 4.86 16.85
N PHE A 133 -26.61 4.39 15.63
CA PHE A 133 -26.47 5.24 14.44
C PHE A 133 -27.77 5.96 14.07
N LEU A 134 -28.90 5.25 14.03
CA LEU A 134 -30.21 5.84 13.71
C LEU A 134 -30.65 6.89 14.73
N ARG A 135 -30.22 6.77 16.00
CA ARG A 135 -30.41 7.81 17.01
C ARG A 135 -29.54 9.04 16.76
N ALA A 136 -28.32 8.84 16.27
CA ALA A 136 -27.39 9.94 15.93
C ALA A 136 -27.75 10.65 14.62
N LEU A 137 -28.49 9.99 13.72
CA LEU A 137 -28.93 10.56 12.43
C LEU A 137 -30.17 11.46 12.56
N ARG A 138 -30.89 11.40 13.69
CA ARG A 138 -32.21 12.01 13.88
C ARG A 138 -32.19 13.49 14.15
#